data_AF-A0A060SEH1-F1
#
_entry.id   AF-A0A060SEH1-F1
#
_cell.length_a   1.000
_cell.length_b   1.000
_cell.length_c   1.000
_cell.angle_alpha   90.00
_cell.angle_beta   90.00
_cell.angle_gamma   90.00
#
_symmetry.space_group_name_H-M   'P 1'
#
loop_
_entity.id
_entity.type
_entity.pdbx_description
1 polymer ?
#
loop_
_entity_poly.entity_id
_entity_poly.type
_entity_poly.pdbx_seq_one_letter_code
_entity_poly.pdbx_strand_id
1 'polypeptide(L)'
;MSQAAIEDYLMLPITCDKMHLSFHNKRSFLRKIDALPDGPRWICEQWEIQGDTIGEDGEMKTKEIELWRRDPVECIHELIGNPSSVTVFTDF
;
A
#
# COMPACT_ATOMS: atom_id res chain seq x y z
N MET A 1 -3.57 -4.34 14.14
CA MET A 1 -3.83 -3.46 15.31
C MET A 1 -5.18 -3.84 15.92
N SER A 2 -5.32 -3.85 17.24
CA SER A 2 -6.62 -4.07 17.89
C SER A 2 -7.45 -2.79 17.90
N GLN A 3 -8.78 -2.91 17.99
CA GLN A 3 -9.70 -1.77 18.09
C GLN A 3 -9.39 -0.88 19.30
N ALA A 4 -8.94 -1.47 20.42
CA ALA A 4 -8.57 -0.74 21.62
C ALA A 4 -7.29 0.10 21.42
N ALA A 5 -6.27 -0.47 20.75
CA ALA A 5 -5.03 0.25 20.48
C ALA A 5 -5.22 1.49 19.59
N ILE A 6 -6.18 1.45 18.65
CA ILE A 6 -6.53 2.62 17.83
C ILE A 6 -7.16 3.71 18.69
N GLU A 7 -8.08 3.32 19.58
CA GLU A 7 -8.76 4.25 20.48
C GLU A 7 -7.76 4.90 21.44
N ASP A 8 -6.88 4.12 22.07
CA ASP A 8 -5.83 4.60 22.96
C ASP A 8 -4.88 5.59 22.26
N TYR A 9 -4.49 5.29 21.02
CA TYR A 9 -3.61 6.16 20.22
C TYR A 9 -4.27 7.51 19.90
N LEU A 10 -5.56 7.49 19.55
CA LEU A 10 -6.33 8.70 19.24
C LEU A 10 -6.56 9.58 20.47
N MET A 11 -6.52 9.00 21.67
CA MET A 11 -6.66 9.73 22.94
C MET A 11 -5.36 10.33 23.46
N LEU A 12 -4.21 10.10 22.80
CA LEU A 12 -2.96 10.71 23.22
C LEU A 12 -3.04 12.24 23.09
N PRO A 13 -2.51 13.03 24.06
CA PRO A 13 -2.60 14.49 24.03
C PRO A 13 -2.01 15.13 22.76
N ILE A 14 -0.95 14.55 22.19
CA ILE A 14 -0.37 15.03 20.93
C ILE A 14 -1.37 14.94 19.77
N THR A 15 -2.14 13.86 19.73
CA THR A 15 -3.11 13.54 18.70
C THR A 15 -4.33 14.46 18.81
N CYS A 16 -4.78 14.72 20.05
CA CYS A 16 -5.89 15.62 20.35
C CYS A 16 -5.54 17.11 20.14
N ASP A 17 -4.37 17.55 20.63
CA ASP A 17 -4.09 18.99 20.79
C ASP A 17 -3.21 19.57 19.67
N LYS A 18 -2.42 18.74 18.97
CA LYS A 18 -1.41 19.23 18.01
C LYS A 18 -1.64 18.81 16.57
N MET A 19 -2.23 17.63 16.35
CA MET A 19 -2.30 17.04 15.01
C MET A 19 -3.51 17.49 14.18
N HIS A 20 -4.47 18.21 14.78
CA HIS A 20 -5.67 18.74 14.10
C HIS A 20 -6.35 17.72 13.16
N LEU A 21 -6.49 16.49 13.64
CA LEU A 21 -7.02 15.39 12.83
C LEU A 21 -8.50 15.61 12.51
N SER A 22 -8.90 15.21 11.31
CA SER A 22 -10.31 15.26 10.87
C SER A 22 -11.20 14.15 11.49
N PHE A 23 -10.65 13.38 12.42
CA PHE A 23 -11.28 12.25 13.10
C PHE A 23 -10.80 12.20 14.56
N HIS A 24 -11.67 11.76 15.47
CA HIS A 24 -11.45 11.83 16.92
C HIS A 24 -11.79 10.53 17.65
N ASN A 25 -12.17 9.48 16.90
CA ASN A 25 -12.45 8.15 17.44
C ASN A 25 -12.22 7.09 16.36
N LYS A 26 -12.13 5.83 16.76
CA LYS A 26 -11.84 4.73 15.81
C LYS A 26 -12.84 4.65 14.67
N ARG A 27 -14.13 4.92 14.93
CA ARG A 27 -15.18 4.83 13.91
C ARG A 27 -14.99 5.88 12.81
N SER A 28 -14.73 7.12 13.21
CA SER A 28 -14.47 8.22 12.27
C SER A 28 -13.16 8.04 11.52
N PHE A 29 -12.14 7.47 12.18
CA PHE A 29 -10.87 7.08 11.56
C PHE A 29 -11.05 5.99 10.49
N LEU A 30 -11.68 4.86 10.84
CA LEU A 30 -11.90 3.76 9.91
C LEU A 30 -12.78 4.19 8.74
N ARG A 31 -13.82 5.00 8.99
CA ARG A 31 -14.63 5.59 7.91
C ARG A 31 -13.81 6.47 6.95
N LYS A 32 -12.78 7.16 7.45
CA LYS A 32 -11.88 7.95 6.62
C LYS A 32 -10.96 7.06 5.78
N ILE A 33 -10.50 5.94 6.34
CA ILE A 33 -9.74 4.91 5.62
C ILE A 33 -10.61 4.29 4.52
N ASP A 34 -11.82 3.86 4.85
CA ASP A 34 -12.75 3.24 3.90
C ASP A 34 -13.20 4.20 2.79
N ALA A 35 -13.09 5.52 3.03
CA ALA A 35 -13.38 6.55 2.04
C ALA A 35 -12.16 6.97 1.20
N LEU A 36 -10.98 6.40 1.46
CA LEU A 36 -9.83 6.59 0.57
C LEU A 36 -10.18 5.95 -0.78
N PRO A 37 -9.81 6.60 -1.90
CA PRO A 37 -10.03 6.01 -3.20
C PRO A 37 -9.27 4.68 -3.29
N ASP A 38 -9.92 3.69 -3.90
CA ASP A 38 -9.24 2.44 -4.25
C ASP A 38 -8.18 2.76 -5.32
N GLY A 39 -6.93 2.49 -4.99
CA GLY A 39 -5.84 2.59 -5.95
C GLY A 39 -5.90 1.47 -7.00
N PRO A 40 -4.97 1.47 -7.97
CA PRO A 40 -4.85 0.44 -8.98
C PRO A 40 -4.82 -0.96 -8.38
N ARG A 41 -5.50 -1.86 -9.06
CA ARG A 41 -5.72 -3.22 -8.57
C ARG A 41 -4.38 -3.96 -8.46
N TRP A 42 -4.22 -4.72 -7.38
CA TRP A 42 -3.14 -5.71 -7.27
C TRP A 42 -3.42 -6.89 -8.19
N ILE A 43 -2.42 -7.24 -8.98
CA ILE A 43 -2.39 -8.40 -9.86
C ILE A 43 -1.38 -9.38 -9.26
N CYS A 44 -1.84 -10.61 -9.01
CA CYS A 44 -0.98 -11.72 -8.64
C CYS A 44 -0.88 -12.66 -9.85
N GLU A 45 0.33 -12.84 -10.38
CA GLU A 45 0.61 -13.71 -11.51
C GLU A 45 1.57 -14.81 -11.06
N GLN A 46 1.28 -16.06 -11.45
CA GLN A 46 2.20 -17.17 -11.24
C GLN A 46 3.21 -17.20 -12.39
N TRP A 47 4.49 -17.19 -12.02
CA TRP A 47 5.60 -17.17 -12.97
C TRP A 47 6.53 -18.34 -12.68
N GLU A 48 6.97 -19.03 -13.73
CA GLU A 48 8.06 -19.99 -13.66
C GLU A 48 9.35 -19.29 -14.06
N ILE A 49 10.32 -19.24 -13.15
CA ILE A 49 11.62 -18.60 -13.38
C ILE A 49 12.69 -19.67 -13.44
N GLN A 50 13.47 -19.64 -14.52
CA GLN A 50 14.66 -20.45 -14.65
C GLN A 50 15.78 -19.85 -13.78
N GLY A 51 16.26 -20.63 -12.81
CA GLY A 51 17.38 -20.28 -11.96
C GLY A 51 18.72 -20.48 -12.67
N ASP A 52 19.79 -20.03 -12.00
CA ASP A 52 21.18 -20.13 -12.47
C ASP A 52 21.84 -21.48 -12.11
N THR A 53 21.16 -22.31 -11.33
CA THR A 53 21.69 -23.57 -10.81
C THR A 53 21.20 -24.76 -11.64
N ILE A 54 22.13 -25.62 -12.04
CA ILE A 54 21.82 -26.88 -12.73
C ILE A 54 21.45 -27.95 -11.69
N GLY A 55 20.35 -28.67 -11.94
CA GLY A 55 19.87 -29.80 -11.15
C GLY A 55 20.73 -31.05 -11.31
N GLU A 56 20.48 -32.05 -10.48
CA GLU A 56 21.19 -33.33 -10.54
C GLU A 56 20.89 -34.11 -11.84
N ASP A 57 19.80 -33.75 -12.51
CA ASP A 57 19.36 -34.24 -13.81
C ASP A 57 20.05 -33.53 -14.99
N GLY A 58 20.86 -32.50 -14.74
CA GLY A 58 21.54 -31.72 -15.78
C GLY A 58 20.68 -30.61 -16.38
N GLU A 59 19.43 -30.43 -15.91
CA GLU A 59 18.53 -29.36 -16.36
C GLU A 59 18.64 -28.13 -15.46
N MET A 60 18.34 -26.94 -15.98
CA MET A 60 18.30 -25.74 -15.12
C MET A 60 17.11 -25.82 -14.17
N LYS A 61 17.36 -25.60 -12.87
CA LYS A 61 16.29 -25.60 -11.87
C LYS A 61 15.32 -24.46 -12.15
N THR A 62 14.04 -24.77 -12.25
CA THR A 62 12.97 -23.76 -12.30
C THR A 62 12.33 -23.58 -10.94
N LYS A 63 11.78 -22.38 -10.71
CA LYS A 63 11.04 -22.05 -9.50
C LYS A 63 9.76 -21.31 -9.86
N GLU A 64 8.65 -21.83 -9.35
CA GLU A 64 7.39 -21.12 -9.38
C GLU A 64 7.38 -20.03 -8.30
N ILE A 65 7.05 -18.80 -8.71
CA ILE A 65 6.86 -17.67 -7.81
C ILE A 65 5.54 -16.96 -8.09
N GLU A 66 5.04 -16.25 -7.08
CA GLU A 66 3.95 -15.31 -7.23
C GLU A 66 4.51 -13.89 -7.40
N LEU A 67 4.29 -13.29 -8.58
CA LEU A 67 4.60 -11.90 -8.84
C LEU A 67 3.38 -11.04 -8.49
N TRP A 68 3.53 -10.23 -7.44
CA TRP A 68 2.55 -9.23 -7.03
C TRP A 68 2.91 -7.88 -7.62
N ARG A 69 2.09 -7.36 -8.53
CA ARG A 69 2.32 -6.08 -9.21
C ARG A 69 1.03 -5.26 -9.34
N ARG A 70 1.18 -3.97 -9.63
CA ARG A 70 0.11 -3.09 -10.08
C ARG A 70 0.39 -2.65 -11.52
N ASP A 71 -0.61 -2.14 -12.22
CA ASP A 71 -0.38 -1.48 -13.50
C ASP A 71 0.34 -0.14 -13.26
N PRO A 72 1.59 0.02 -13.75
CA PRO A 72 2.34 1.25 -13.54
C PRO A 72 1.68 2.47 -14.21
N VAL A 73 0.96 2.28 -15.32
CA VAL A 73 0.25 3.37 -16.01
C VAL A 73 -0.91 3.86 -15.16
N GLU A 74 -1.70 2.94 -14.58
CA GLU A 74 -2.78 3.31 -13.65
C GLU A 74 -2.24 4.00 -12.39
N CYS A 75 -1.12 3.52 -11.83
CA CYS A 75 -0.46 4.15 -10.69
C CYS A 75 -0.04 5.59 -11.00
N ILE A 76 0.60 5.82 -12.16
CA ILE A 76 1.02 7.16 -12.58
C ILE A 76 -0.21 8.06 -12.82
N HIS A 77 -1.26 7.53 -13.44
CA HIS A 77 -2.49 8.28 -13.67
C HIS A 77 -3.17 8.69 -12.36
N GLU A 78 -3.21 7.81 -11.35
CA GLU A 78 -3.70 8.16 -10.01
C GLU A 78 -2.85 9.26 -9.36
N LEU A 79 -1.52 9.15 -9.45
CA LEU A 79 -0.59 10.11 -8.88
C LEU A 79 -0.71 11.49 -9.54
N ILE A 80 -0.82 11.57 -10.86
CA ILE A 80 -0.92 12.83 -11.59
C ILE A 80 -2.34 13.41 -11.51
N GLY A 81 -3.36 12.55 -11.55
CA GLY A 81 -4.77 12.94 -11.50
C GLY A 81 -5.24 13.45 -10.13
N ASN A 82 -4.47 13.20 -9.07
CA ASN A 82 -4.75 13.75 -7.76
C ASN A 82 -4.00 15.09 -7.55
N PRO A 83 -4.70 16.24 -7.49
CA PRO A 83 -4.06 17.53 -7.28
C PRO A 83 -3.29 17.62 -5.94
N SER A 84 -3.59 16.74 -4.98
CA SER A 84 -2.87 16.65 -3.70
C SER A 84 -1.50 15.99 -3.83
N SER A 85 -1.34 15.08 -4.81
CA SER A 85 -0.11 14.34 -5.06
C SER A 85 0.92 15.18 -5.83
N VAL A 86 0.47 16.05 -6.73
CA VAL A 86 1.33 16.95 -7.53
C VAL A 86 2.15 17.89 -6.64
N THR A 87 1.57 18.40 -5.55
CA THR A 87 2.27 19.28 -4.60
C THR A 87 3.47 18.61 -3.94
N VAL A 88 3.44 17.29 -3.72
CA VAL A 88 4.50 16.55 -3.01
C VAL A 88 5.73 16.30 -3.89
N PHE A 89 5.57 16.27 -5.22
CA PHE A 89 6.66 16.02 -6.16
C PHE A 89 7.39 17.29 -6.62
N THR A 90 6.78 18.47 -6.45
CA THR A 90 7.39 19.76 -6.81
C THR A 90 8.27 20.37 -5.71
N ASP A 91 8.32 19.75 -4.53
CA ASP A 91 9.12 20.19 -3.37
C ASP A 91 10.51 19.51 -3.27
N PHE A 92 11.02 18.93 -4.36
CA PHE A 92 12.38 18.36 -4.46
C PHE A 92 13.30 19.17 -5.38
#